data_AF-A0A0M0KCA0-F1
#
_entry.id   AF-A0A0M0KCA0-F1
#
_cell.length_a   1.000
_cell.length_b   1.000
_cell.length_c   1.000
_cell.angle_alpha   90.00
_cell.angle_beta   90.00
_cell.angle_gamma   90.00
#
_symmetry.space_group_name_H-M   'P 1'
#
loop_
_entity.id
_entity.type
_entity.pdbx_description
1 polymer ?
#
loop_
_entity_poly.entity_id
_entity_poly.type
_entity_poly.pdbx_seq_one_letter_code
_entity_poly.pdbx_strand_id
1 'polypeptide(L)'
;MVVHDRALRQTPWHEWRALLVACHDYAVISGWRFVNADFMNLSQKRHEKDGLNAARERGLPMALEYADRIRACVEATRSGAPPPRLVEEFLACQRLVSQEAVYNSMIATVKAIGLGEPAPAAEAASAAEEGDALAYQDMSQPVEVIARRLIAYHTSMQDSPGMLEERQERLLHASFIVEFGLEHGLPEMRDSTSEATLTDFMTRLGEWEGARSSGDTGALVRSLVLGNLPDGPMKPSLRNAVLDWVCDNKALVIGGGVLVGTLLSVVVAGAAIAAASSARRPR
;
A
#
# COMPACT_ATOMS: atom_id res chain seq x y z
N MET A 1 2.48 10.66 27.38
CA MET A 1 3.78 10.71 26.70
C MET A 1 4.54 9.38 26.66
N VAL A 2 4.35 8.44 27.62
CA VAL A 2 5.17 7.21 27.69
C VAL A 2 4.81 6.12 26.65
N VAL A 3 3.59 6.12 26.11
CA VAL A 3 3.13 5.04 25.22
C VAL A 3 3.74 5.12 23.81
N HIS A 4 3.97 6.32 23.26
CA HIS A 4 4.47 6.49 21.89
C HIS A 4 5.95 6.11 21.72
N ASP A 5 6.73 6.20 22.80
CA ASP A 5 8.14 5.84 22.79
C ASP A 5 8.34 4.31 22.62
N ARG A 6 7.39 3.49 23.07
CA ARG A 6 7.51 2.03 22.92
C ARG A 6 7.41 1.56 21.47
N ALA A 7 6.48 2.14 20.71
CA ALA A 7 6.18 1.76 19.34
C ALA A 7 7.35 2.11 18.39
N LEU A 8 7.86 3.34 18.53
CA LEU A 8 9.02 3.84 17.77
C LEU A 8 10.34 3.09 18.06
N ARG A 9 10.47 2.43 19.22
CA ARG A 9 11.66 1.60 19.53
C ARG A 9 11.70 0.29 18.75
N GLN A 10 10.55 -0.21 18.31
CA GLN A 10 10.41 -1.50 17.63
C GLN A 10 10.43 -1.38 16.11
N THR A 11 10.49 -0.17 15.56
CA THR A 11 10.60 0.01 14.11
C THR A 11 11.89 -0.64 13.57
N PRO A 12 11.80 -1.43 12.48
CA PRO A 12 12.96 -2.02 11.82
C PRO A 12 13.79 -0.99 11.03
N TRP A 13 13.28 0.25 10.89
CA TRP A 13 13.90 1.34 10.15
C TRP A 13 14.89 2.12 11.04
N HIS A 14 16.06 1.53 11.30
CA HIS A 14 17.05 2.07 12.23
C HIS A 14 17.60 3.42 11.75
N GLU A 15 17.93 3.53 10.46
CA GLU A 15 18.50 4.74 9.87
C GLU A 15 17.48 5.88 9.78
N TRP A 16 16.19 5.57 9.85
CA TRP A 16 15.08 6.54 9.75
C TRP A 16 14.43 6.88 11.09
N ARG A 17 14.83 6.19 12.16
CA ARG A 17 14.19 6.29 13.48
C ARG A 17 14.17 7.72 14.03
N ALA A 18 15.28 8.44 13.94
CA ALA A 18 15.37 9.80 14.48
C ALA A 18 14.39 10.76 13.76
N LEU A 19 14.29 10.65 12.44
CA LEU A 19 13.32 11.39 11.64
C LEU A 19 11.88 11.04 12.03
N LEU A 20 11.55 9.74 12.11
CA LEU A 20 10.22 9.28 12.48
C LEU A 20 9.79 9.79 13.87
N VAL A 21 10.71 9.79 14.85
CA VAL A 21 10.46 10.31 16.20
C VAL A 21 10.21 11.82 16.16
N ALA A 22 11.06 12.58 15.46
CA ALA A 22 10.95 14.05 15.40
C ALA A 22 9.69 14.51 14.64
N CYS A 23 9.31 13.78 13.59
CA CYS A 23 8.17 14.10 12.73
C CYS A 23 6.87 13.38 13.13
N HIS A 24 6.85 12.63 14.24
CA HIS A 24 5.70 11.79 14.61
C HIS A 24 4.39 12.58 14.71
N ASP A 25 4.39 13.70 15.44
CA ASP A 25 3.17 14.51 15.63
C ASP A 25 2.66 15.06 14.30
N TYR A 26 3.57 15.48 13.41
CA TYR A 26 3.22 15.95 12.08
C TYR A 26 2.60 14.81 11.27
N ALA A 27 3.25 13.64 11.25
CA ALA A 27 2.78 12.47 10.54
C ALA A 27 1.40 12.04 11.03
N VAL A 28 1.14 11.99 12.34
CA VAL A 28 -0.19 11.66 12.88
C VAL A 28 -1.25 12.65 12.41
N ILE A 29 -0.98 13.96 12.44
CA ILE A 29 -1.94 14.99 12.01
C ILE A 29 -2.17 14.96 10.48
N SER A 30 -1.15 14.63 9.70
CA SER A 30 -1.22 14.56 8.23
C SER A 30 -1.72 13.22 7.70
N GLY A 31 -2.00 12.24 8.57
CA GLY A 31 -2.39 10.88 8.14
C GLY A 31 -1.22 10.10 7.53
N TRP A 32 -0.02 10.31 8.07
CA TRP A 32 1.27 9.74 7.66
C TRP A 32 1.72 10.12 6.26
N ARG A 33 1.24 11.28 5.80
CA ARG A 33 1.61 11.87 4.52
C ARG A 33 2.70 12.92 4.69
N PHE A 34 3.73 12.87 3.87
CA PHE A 34 4.76 13.89 3.78
C PHE A 34 4.64 14.62 2.44
N VAL A 35 4.47 15.94 2.51
CA VAL A 35 4.46 16.83 1.33
C VAL A 35 5.38 17.98 1.66
N ASN A 36 6.48 18.12 0.91
CA ASN A 36 7.54 19.07 1.26
C ASN A 36 7.02 20.53 1.28
N ALA A 37 6.21 20.90 0.27
CA ALA A 37 5.61 22.23 0.19
C ALA A 37 4.71 22.57 1.40
N ASP A 38 3.98 21.58 1.93
CA ASP A 38 3.12 21.76 3.10
C ASP A 38 3.95 21.81 4.38
N PHE A 39 4.94 20.93 4.51
CA PHE A 39 5.81 20.83 5.67
C PHE A 39 6.66 22.09 5.88
N MET A 40 7.17 22.68 4.79
CA MET A 40 8.02 23.88 4.82
C MET A 40 7.24 25.19 4.95
N ASN A 41 5.91 25.17 4.82
CA ASN A 41 5.08 26.37 4.88
C ASN A 41 4.71 26.74 6.33
N LEU A 42 5.65 27.36 7.05
CA LEU A 42 5.42 27.91 8.39
C LEU A 42 4.60 29.22 8.38
N SER A 43 4.39 29.81 7.19
CA SER A 43 3.77 31.13 7.03
C SER A 43 2.25 31.10 6.87
N GLN A 44 1.66 29.92 6.65
CA GLN A 44 0.23 29.76 6.42
C GLN A 44 -0.54 30.26 7.65
N LYS A 45 -1.39 31.29 7.42
CA LYS A 45 -2.02 32.13 8.45
C LYS A 45 -2.57 31.28 9.60
N ARG A 46 -2.27 31.73 10.83
CA ARG A 46 -2.56 31.18 12.18
C ARG A 46 -3.98 30.64 12.45
N HIS A 47 -4.91 30.71 11.52
CA HIS A 47 -6.32 30.44 11.80
C HIS A 47 -6.74 28.98 11.61
N GLU A 48 -5.93 28.09 11.01
CA GLU A 48 -6.42 26.73 10.74
C GLU A 48 -5.93 25.63 11.68
N LYS A 49 -4.66 25.55 12.14
CA LYS A 49 -4.25 24.44 13.05
C LYS A 49 -2.99 24.78 13.88
N ASP A 50 -3.15 25.40 15.04
CA ASP A 50 -2.02 25.67 15.97
C ASP A 50 -1.18 24.41 16.25
N GLY A 51 -1.83 23.24 16.34
CA GLY A 51 -1.14 21.97 16.56
C GLY A 51 -0.25 21.51 15.40
N LEU A 52 -0.66 21.74 14.14
CA LEU A 52 0.10 21.30 12.96
C LEU A 52 1.36 22.15 12.77
N ASN A 53 1.25 23.47 12.93
CA ASN A 53 2.40 24.37 12.85
C ASN A 53 3.43 24.03 13.94
N ALA A 54 2.98 23.83 15.18
CA ALA A 54 3.86 23.42 16.26
C ALA A 54 4.53 22.06 15.98
N ALA A 55 3.82 21.11 15.36
CA ALA A 55 4.40 19.82 14.96
C ALA A 55 5.45 19.95 13.85
N ARG A 56 5.22 20.82 12.85
CA ARG A 56 6.21 21.15 11.80
C ARG A 56 7.45 21.77 12.41
N GLU A 57 7.28 22.78 13.26
CA GLU A 57 8.40 23.46 13.95
C GLU A 57 9.26 22.48 14.75
N ARG A 58 8.65 21.49 15.43
CA ARG A 58 9.38 20.44 16.15
C ARG A 58 10.16 19.50 15.22
N GLY A 59 9.56 19.07 14.11
CA GLY A 59 10.17 18.12 13.18
C GLY A 59 11.19 18.74 12.23
N LEU A 60 11.09 20.05 11.97
CA LEU A 60 11.85 20.74 10.92
C LEU A 60 13.37 20.58 11.02
N PRO A 61 14.02 20.74 12.19
CA PRO A 61 15.48 20.59 12.28
C PRO A 61 15.96 19.21 11.81
N MET A 62 15.24 18.15 12.22
CA MET A 62 15.58 16.77 11.86
C MET A 62 15.28 16.49 10.39
N ALA A 63 14.19 17.05 9.84
CA ALA A 63 13.87 16.94 8.43
C ALA A 63 14.96 17.58 7.55
N LEU A 64 15.46 18.77 7.90
CA LEU A 64 16.56 19.42 7.19
C LEU A 64 17.85 18.60 7.25
N GLU A 65 18.19 18.06 8.42
CA GLU A 65 19.36 17.17 8.57
C GLU A 65 19.24 15.93 7.66
N TYR A 66 18.07 15.29 7.62
CA TYR A 66 17.85 14.13 6.76
C TYR A 66 17.84 14.49 5.28
N ALA A 67 17.35 15.67 4.90
CA ALA A 67 17.45 16.18 3.54
C ALA A 67 18.91 16.28 3.09
N ASP A 68 19.80 16.78 3.96
CA ASP A 68 21.24 16.85 3.69
C ASP A 68 21.86 15.46 3.58
N ARG A 69 21.52 14.55 4.50
CA ARG A 69 21.98 13.16 4.46
C ARG A 69 21.57 12.45 3.17
N ILE A 70 20.33 12.63 2.73
CA ILE A 70 19.82 12.07 1.47
C ILE A 70 20.60 12.62 0.28
N ARG A 71 20.81 13.94 0.22
CA ARG A 71 21.60 14.56 -0.86
C ARG A 71 23.01 13.98 -0.94
N ALA A 72 23.67 13.83 0.20
CA ALA A 72 24.97 13.18 0.27
C ALA A 72 24.94 11.71 -0.19
N CYS A 73 23.88 10.95 0.16
CA CYS A 73 23.71 9.58 -0.33
C CYS A 73 23.55 9.51 -1.85
N VAL A 74 22.74 10.41 -2.42
CA VAL A 74 22.51 10.49 -3.88
C VAL A 74 23.81 10.82 -4.61
N GLU A 75 24.61 11.76 -4.09
CA GLU A 75 25.93 12.08 -4.64
C GLU A 75 26.91 10.90 -4.55
N ALA A 76 26.94 10.21 -3.40
CA ALA A 76 27.76 9.02 -3.22
C ALA A 76 27.41 7.92 -4.23
N THR A 77 26.12 7.63 -4.44
CA THR A 77 25.67 6.65 -5.45
C THR A 77 26.06 7.07 -6.86
N ARG A 78 25.96 8.36 -7.23
CA ARG A 78 26.42 8.86 -8.53
C ARG A 78 27.92 8.67 -8.75
N SER A 79 28.71 8.72 -7.68
CA SER A 79 30.16 8.47 -7.73
C SER A 79 30.55 6.98 -7.76
N GLY A 80 29.57 6.06 -7.73
CA GLY A 80 29.80 4.61 -7.71
C GLY A 80 30.15 4.05 -6.34
N ALA A 81 30.02 4.83 -5.27
CA ALA A 81 30.15 4.33 -3.91
C ALA A 81 29.00 3.36 -3.58
N PRO A 82 29.22 2.36 -2.69
CA PRO A 82 28.16 1.48 -2.25
C PRO A 82 27.00 2.28 -1.64
N PRO A 83 25.74 1.87 -1.87
CA PRO A 83 24.58 2.59 -1.35
C PRO A 83 24.64 2.61 0.18
N PRO A 84 24.50 3.78 0.81
CA PRO A 84 24.43 3.86 2.27
C PRO A 84 23.23 3.08 2.80
N ARG A 85 23.33 2.53 4.01
CA ARG A 85 22.24 1.79 4.67
C ARG A 85 20.91 2.55 4.70
N LEU A 86 20.96 3.89 4.77
CA LEU A 86 19.79 4.77 4.66
C LEU A 86 18.99 4.51 3.37
N VAL A 87 19.70 4.37 2.24
CA VAL A 87 19.11 4.08 0.93
C VAL A 87 18.56 2.64 0.89
N GLU A 88 19.28 1.67 1.45
CA GLU A 88 18.80 0.28 1.52
C GLU A 88 17.49 0.16 2.29
N GLU A 89 17.38 0.81 3.46
CA GLU A 89 16.14 0.83 4.26
C GLU A 89 15.01 1.56 3.53
N PHE A 90 15.29 2.64 2.80
CA PHE A 90 14.30 3.32 1.96
C PHE A 90 13.77 2.42 0.84
N LEU A 91 14.65 1.67 0.16
CA LEU A 91 14.26 0.71 -0.87
C LEU A 91 13.43 -0.45 -0.27
N ALA A 92 13.74 -0.88 0.95
CA ALA A 92 12.92 -1.85 1.68
C ALA A 92 11.52 -1.28 2.01
N CYS A 93 11.42 -0.01 2.39
CA CYS A 93 10.14 0.67 2.58
C CYS A 93 9.33 0.73 1.28
N GLN A 94 9.94 1.05 0.14
CA GLN A 94 9.26 1.04 -1.16
C GLN A 94 8.71 -0.33 -1.54
N ARG A 95 9.46 -1.41 -1.28
CA ARG A 95 8.97 -2.79 -1.50
C ARG A 95 7.81 -3.12 -0.58
N LEU A 96 7.89 -2.79 0.71
CA LEU A 96 6.80 -3.04 1.66
C LEU A 96 5.50 -2.34 1.23
N VAL A 97 5.58 -1.06 0.85
CA VAL A 97 4.41 -0.30 0.38
C VAL A 97 3.85 -0.90 -0.92
N SER A 98 4.71 -1.30 -1.86
CA SER A 98 4.29 -1.95 -3.11
C SER A 98 3.59 -3.30 -2.88
N GLN A 99 4.15 -4.14 -2.01
CA GLN A 99 3.58 -5.45 -1.66
C GLN A 99 2.21 -5.31 -1.00
N GLU A 100 2.07 -4.34 -0.10
CA GLU A 100 0.80 -4.04 0.56
C GLU A 100 -0.26 -3.54 -0.42
N ALA A 101 0.14 -2.67 -1.35
CA ALA A 101 -0.71 -2.19 -2.43
C ALA A 101 -1.26 -3.36 -3.28
N VAL A 102 -0.39 -4.29 -3.69
CA VAL A 102 -0.79 -5.48 -4.45
C VAL A 102 -1.70 -6.38 -3.63
N TYR A 103 -1.35 -6.66 -2.38
CA TYR A 103 -2.17 -7.43 -1.45
C TYR A 103 -3.59 -6.88 -1.32
N ASN A 104 -3.72 -5.57 -1.06
CA ASN A 104 -5.03 -4.93 -0.90
C ASN A 104 -5.83 -4.93 -2.20
N SER A 105 -5.16 -4.77 -3.34
CA SER A 105 -5.79 -4.85 -4.66
C SER A 105 -6.33 -6.26 -4.93
N MET A 106 -5.55 -7.30 -4.67
CA MET A 106 -5.98 -8.69 -4.82
C MET A 106 -7.17 -9.02 -3.92
N ILE A 107 -7.14 -8.61 -2.64
CA ILE A 107 -8.25 -8.81 -1.70
C ILE A 107 -9.52 -8.14 -2.18
N ALA A 108 -9.43 -6.88 -2.62
CA ALA A 108 -10.57 -6.13 -3.13
C ALA A 108 -11.17 -6.83 -4.36
N THR A 109 -10.33 -7.25 -5.31
CA THR A 109 -10.75 -7.96 -6.52
C THR A 109 -11.44 -9.27 -6.18
N VAL A 110 -10.84 -10.12 -5.34
CA VAL A 110 -11.42 -11.41 -4.91
C VAL A 110 -12.80 -11.22 -4.26
N LYS A 111 -12.95 -10.22 -3.39
CA LYS A 111 -14.23 -9.89 -2.75
C LYS A 111 -15.26 -9.40 -3.78
N ALA A 112 -14.84 -8.55 -4.71
CA ALA A 112 -15.73 -7.96 -5.71
C ALA A 112 -16.31 -8.99 -6.68
N ILE A 113 -15.56 -10.05 -7.01
CA ILE A 113 -15.99 -11.14 -7.91
C ILE A 113 -16.62 -12.33 -7.18
N GLY A 114 -16.70 -12.28 -5.84
CA GLY A 114 -17.28 -13.35 -5.03
C GLY A 114 -16.44 -14.63 -4.91
N LEU A 115 -15.14 -14.62 -5.24
CA LEU A 115 -14.26 -15.79 -5.12
C LEU A 115 -13.81 -16.09 -3.67
N GLY A 116 -14.21 -15.26 -2.71
CA GLY A 116 -13.83 -15.36 -1.30
C GLY A 116 -14.95 -15.84 -0.36
N GLU A 117 -16.11 -16.22 -0.89
CA GLU A 117 -17.18 -16.74 -0.04
C GLU A 117 -16.77 -18.11 0.55
N PRO A 118 -17.03 -18.34 1.85
CA PRO A 118 -16.69 -19.60 2.48
C PRO A 118 -17.39 -20.74 1.74
N ALA A 119 -16.61 -21.65 1.18
CA ALA A 119 -17.12 -22.86 0.57
C ALA A 119 -18.00 -23.61 1.59
N PRO A 120 -19.08 -24.28 1.15
CA PRO A 120 -19.90 -25.08 2.04
C PRO A 120 -19.03 -26.06 2.84
N ALA A 121 -19.38 -26.31 4.10
CA ALA A 121 -18.54 -27.02 5.07
C ALA A 121 -17.98 -28.38 4.58
N ALA A 122 -18.64 -29.03 3.62
CA ALA A 122 -18.18 -30.24 2.97
C ALA A 122 -16.87 -30.07 2.17
N GLU A 123 -16.67 -28.93 1.50
CA GLU A 123 -15.46 -28.65 0.69
C GLU A 123 -14.32 -28.09 1.55
N ALA A 124 -14.65 -27.43 2.66
CA ALA A 124 -13.67 -26.89 3.60
C ALA A 124 -12.82 -27.99 4.26
N ALA A 125 -13.41 -29.16 4.52
CA ALA A 125 -12.73 -30.29 5.14
C ALA A 125 -11.59 -30.86 4.29
N SER A 126 -11.75 -30.88 2.95
CA SER A 126 -10.69 -31.34 2.03
C SER A 126 -9.57 -30.33 1.82
N ALA A 127 -9.80 -29.05 2.09
CA ALA A 127 -8.83 -27.98 1.85
C ALA A 127 -7.88 -27.73 3.05
N ALA A 128 -8.24 -28.24 4.24
CA ALA A 128 -7.50 -27.96 5.48
C ALA A 128 -6.20 -28.77 5.64
N GLU A 129 -5.95 -29.76 4.78
CA GLU A 129 -4.75 -30.64 4.88
C GLU A 129 -3.51 -30.08 4.15
N GLU A 130 -3.64 -28.99 3.38
CA GLU A 130 -2.49 -28.35 2.73
C GLU A 130 -1.74 -27.43 3.71
N GLY A 131 -0.51 -27.83 4.07
CA GLY A 131 0.42 -27.03 4.89
C GLY A 131 0.75 -25.63 4.35
N ASP A 132 0.31 -25.33 3.12
CA ASP A 132 0.52 -24.06 2.41
C ASP A 132 -0.73 -23.16 2.38
N ALA A 133 -1.68 -23.35 3.30
CA ALA A 133 -2.93 -22.58 3.37
C ALA A 133 -2.76 -21.05 3.41
N LEU A 134 -1.58 -20.54 3.79
CA LEU A 134 -1.25 -19.11 3.85
C LEU A 134 -0.38 -18.63 2.68
N ALA A 135 0.08 -19.51 1.80
CA ALA A 135 0.94 -19.17 0.66
C ALA A 135 0.14 -18.62 -0.53
N TYR A 136 -0.56 -17.50 -0.32
CA TYR A 136 -1.39 -16.88 -1.36
C TYR A 136 -0.60 -16.32 -2.55
N GLN A 137 0.72 -16.17 -2.40
CA GLN A 137 1.61 -15.62 -3.42
C GLN A 137 2.03 -16.66 -4.49
N ASP A 138 1.65 -17.93 -4.31
CA ASP A 138 1.86 -18.97 -5.31
C ASP A 138 0.90 -18.80 -6.49
N MET A 139 1.34 -18.04 -7.50
CA MET A 139 0.59 -17.78 -8.73
C MET A 139 0.60 -18.97 -9.72
N SER A 140 1.20 -20.11 -9.36
CA SER A 140 1.13 -21.33 -10.18
C SER A 140 -0.22 -22.05 -10.08
N GLN A 141 -1.01 -21.72 -9.05
CA GLN A 141 -2.30 -22.34 -8.77
C GLN A 141 -3.46 -21.67 -9.54
N PRO A 142 -4.62 -22.36 -9.66
CA PRO A 142 -5.86 -21.73 -10.12
C PRO A 142 -6.29 -20.55 -9.24
N VAL A 143 -6.97 -19.56 -9.82
CA VAL A 143 -7.34 -18.31 -9.12
C VAL A 143 -8.22 -18.57 -7.90
N GLU A 144 -9.05 -19.61 -7.90
CA GLU A 144 -9.91 -19.97 -6.78
C GLU A 144 -9.10 -20.45 -5.56
N VAL A 145 -8.01 -21.18 -5.81
CA VAL A 145 -7.08 -21.62 -4.76
C VAL A 145 -6.34 -20.41 -4.21
N ILE A 146 -5.84 -19.53 -5.08
CA ILE A 146 -5.18 -18.26 -4.71
C ILE A 146 -6.12 -17.41 -3.84
N ALA A 147 -7.37 -17.21 -4.29
CA ALA A 147 -8.39 -16.43 -3.61
C ALA A 147 -8.70 -16.99 -2.22
N ARG A 148 -8.88 -18.30 -2.09
CA ARG A 148 -9.12 -18.96 -0.81
C ARG A 148 -7.96 -18.76 0.17
N ARG A 149 -6.72 -18.99 -0.27
CA ARG A 149 -5.50 -18.78 0.55
C ARG A 149 -5.37 -17.32 0.97
N LEU A 150 -5.65 -16.39 0.04
CA LEU A 150 -5.60 -14.95 0.30
C LEU A 150 -6.62 -14.52 1.37
N ILE A 151 -7.85 -15.03 1.31
CA ILE A 151 -8.90 -14.75 2.30
C ILE A 151 -8.59 -15.39 3.66
N ALA A 152 -8.07 -16.62 3.67
CA ALA A 152 -7.62 -17.28 4.89
C ALA A 152 -6.51 -16.47 5.59
N TYR A 153 -5.52 -16.01 4.83
CA TYR A 153 -4.46 -15.12 5.34
C TYR A 153 -5.00 -13.78 5.84
N HIS A 154 -5.95 -13.17 5.11
CA HIS A 154 -6.58 -11.92 5.57
C HIS A 154 -7.35 -12.09 6.88
N THR A 155 -8.09 -13.19 7.01
CA THR A 155 -8.87 -13.50 8.20
C THR A 155 -7.95 -13.76 9.40
N SER A 156 -6.89 -14.56 9.23
CA SER A 156 -5.94 -14.83 10.31
C SER A 156 -5.22 -13.56 10.81
N MET A 157 -4.93 -12.62 9.89
CA MET A 157 -4.42 -11.29 10.24
C MET A 157 -5.45 -10.46 11.02
N GLN A 158 -6.74 -10.50 10.65
CA GLN A 158 -7.81 -9.79 11.37
C GLN A 158 -8.07 -10.36 12.77
N ASP A 159 -7.96 -11.67 12.93
CA ASP A 159 -8.15 -12.37 14.21
C ASP A 159 -6.99 -12.12 15.19
N SER A 160 -5.88 -11.55 14.71
CA SER A 160 -4.66 -11.30 15.48
C SER A 160 -4.40 -9.80 15.62
N PRO A 161 -5.09 -9.08 16.54
CA PRO A 161 -5.07 -7.62 16.61
C PRO A 161 -3.66 -7.05 16.79
N GLY A 162 -2.80 -7.70 17.60
CA GLY A 162 -1.42 -7.24 17.79
C GLY A 162 -0.57 -7.32 16.50
N MET A 163 -0.75 -8.36 15.68
CA MET A 163 -0.06 -8.49 14.39
C MET A 163 -0.58 -7.48 13.37
N LEU A 164 -1.89 -7.22 13.38
CA LEU A 164 -2.50 -6.20 12.53
C LEU A 164 -2.00 -4.79 12.88
N GLU A 165 -1.98 -4.44 14.16
CA GLU A 165 -1.46 -3.15 14.65
C GLU A 165 0.01 -2.96 14.28
N GLU A 166 0.85 -3.97 14.52
CA GLU A 166 2.28 -3.93 14.18
C GLU A 166 2.49 -3.76 12.66
N ARG A 167 1.74 -4.51 11.84
CA ARG A 167 1.80 -4.40 10.38
C ARG A 167 1.38 -3.01 9.92
N GLN A 168 0.28 -2.49 10.46
CA GLN A 168 -0.23 -1.16 10.11
C GLN A 168 0.78 -0.07 10.49
N GLU A 169 1.35 -0.12 11.69
CA GLU A 169 2.37 0.84 12.11
C GLU A 169 3.60 0.81 11.20
N ARG A 170 4.10 -0.39 10.89
CA ARG A 170 5.25 -0.56 9.99
C ARG A 170 4.99 0.00 8.61
N LEU A 171 3.79 -0.19 8.07
CA LEU A 171 3.36 0.35 6.79
C LEU A 171 3.27 1.89 6.81
N LEU A 172 2.71 2.46 7.87
CA LEU A 172 2.61 3.92 8.04
C LEU A 172 4.00 4.57 8.10
N HIS A 173 4.93 3.97 8.83
CA HIS A 173 6.34 4.41 8.85
C HIS A 173 6.98 4.32 7.47
N ALA A 174 6.81 3.18 6.79
CA ALA A 174 7.37 2.98 5.45
C ALA A 174 6.80 3.99 4.44
N SER A 175 5.48 4.24 4.47
CA SER A 175 4.83 5.25 3.63
C SER A 175 5.42 6.64 3.84
N PHE A 176 5.57 7.06 5.09
CA PHE A 176 6.17 8.35 5.42
C PHE A 176 7.63 8.46 4.93
N ILE A 177 8.44 7.41 5.14
CA ILE A 177 9.83 7.35 4.67
C ILE A 177 9.89 7.43 3.13
N VAL A 178 9.00 6.73 2.43
CA VAL A 178 8.97 6.73 0.96
C VAL A 178 8.65 8.13 0.43
N GLU A 179 7.61 8.78 0.95
CA GLU A 179 7.24 10.14 0.50
C GLU A 179 8.34 11.15 0.82
N PHE A 180 8.90 11.11 2.04
CA PHE A 180 10.01 11.96 2.42
C PHE A 180 11.23 11.75 1.52
N GLY A 181 11.61 10.50 1.26
CA GLY A 181 12.77 10.18 0.44
C GLY A 181 12.63 10.66 -1.00
N LEU A 182 11.46 10.47 -1.60
CA LEU A 182 11.16 10.91 -2.97
C LEU A 182 11.20 12.44 -3.11
N GLU A 183 10.61 13.17 -2.15
CA GLU A 183 10.63 14.64 -2.11
C GLU A 183 12.05 15.23 -1.98
N HIS A 184 13.01 14.43 -1.50
CA HIS A 184 14.41 14.82 -1.35
C HIS A 184 15.35 14.17 -2.38
N GLY A 185 14.79 13.54 -3.42
CA GLY A 185 15.55 13.08 -4.59
C GLY A 185 16.16 11.69 -4.47
N LEU A 186 15.73 10.87 -3.50
CA LEU A 186 16.02 9.43 -3.58
C LEU A 186 15.30 8.82 -4.79
N PRO A 187 15.93 7.84 -5.47
CA PRO A 187 15.37 7.28 -6.68
C PRO A 187 14.13 6.44 -6.38
N GLU A 188 13.14 6.62 -7.25
CA GLU A 188 11.96 5.77 -7.28
C GLU A 188 12.34 4.37 -7.81
N MET A 189 12.00 3.32 -7.06
CA MET A 189 12.24 1.92 -7.46
C MET A 189 10.91 1.26 -7.85
N ARG A 190 10.90 0.58 -8.99
CA ARG A 190 9.81 -0.35 -9.33
C ARG A 190 10.10 -1.70 -8.68
N ASP A 191 9.13 -2.21 -7.93
CA ASP A 191 9.24 -3.53 -7.31
C ASP A 191 8.74 -4.59 -8.30
N SER A 192 9.66 -5.12 -9.10
CA SER A 192 9.33 -6.10 -10.15
C SER A 192 8.64 -7.35 -9.61
N THR A 193 8.91 -7.74 -8.36
CA THR A 193 8.25 -8.88 -7.72
C THR A 193 6.78 -8.61 -7.45
N SER A 194 6.45 -7.44 -6.89
CA SER A 194 5.05 -7.02 -6.68
C SER A 194 4.31 -6.84 -8.01
N GLU A 195 4.94 -6.22 -9.01
CA GLU A 195 4.36 -6.04 -10.34
C GLU A 195 4.09 -7.38 -11.05
N ALA A 196 5.03 -8.32 -10.98
CA ALA A 196 4.86 -9.67 -11.51
C ALA A 196 3.72 -10.41 -10.80
N THR A 197 3.67 -10.35 -9.46
CA THR A 197 2.60 -10.99 -8.66
C THR A 197 1.22 -10.50 -9.07
N LEU A 198 1.04 -9.18 -9.24
CA LEU A 198 -0.23 -8.61 -9.68
C LEU A 198 -0.57 -9.03 -11.12
N THR A 199 0.42 -9.00 -12.02
CA THR A 199 0.24 -9.38 -13.43
C THR A 199 -0.17 -10.85 -13.57
N ASP A 200 0.50 -11.74 -12.84
CA ASP A 200 0.19 -13.17 -12.83
C ASP A 200 -1.19 -13.42 -12.23
N PHE A 201 -1.55 -12.74 -11.14
CA PHE A 201 -2.89 -12.80 -10.55
C PHE A 201 -3.98 -12.39 -11.55
N MET A 202 -3.79 -11.28 -12.26
CA MET A 202 -4.73 -10.82 -13.30
C MET A 202 -4.82 -11.80 -14.48
N THR A 203 -3.70 -12.45 -14.83
CA THR A 203 -3.68 -13.51 -15.85
C THR A 203 -4.51 -14.71 -15.41
N ARG A 204 -4.35 -15.18 -14.17
CA ARG A 204 -5.18 -16.28 -13.61
C ARG A 204 -6.65 -15.93 -13.56
N LEU A 205 -6.96 -14.67 -13.24
CA LEU A 205 -8.33 -14.18 -13.24
C LEU A 205 -8.94 -14.20 -14.66
N GLY A 206 -8.17 -13.79 -15.68
CA GLY A 206 -8.60 -13.84 -17.07
C GLY A 206 -8.81 -15.28 -17.59
N GLU A 207 -7.95 -16.21 -17.21
CA GLU A 207 -8.11 -17.65 -17.52
C GLU A 207 -9.43 -18.20 -16.94
N TRP A 208 -9.69 -17.87 -15.68
CA TRP A 208 -10.92 -18.26 -14.97
C TRP A 208 -12.18 -17.66 -15.59
N GLU A 209 -12.14 -16.38 -15.95
CA GLU A 209 -13.24 -15.73 -16.66
C GLU A 209 -13.49 -16.37 -18.01
N GLY A 210 -12.44 -16.66 -18.78
CA GLY A 210 -12.56 -17.30 -20.10
C GLY A 210 -13.17 -18.70 -20.02
N ALA A 211 -12.87 -19.47 -18.98
CA ALA A 211 -13.48 -20.76 -18.74
C ALA A 211 -14.99 -20.66 -18.39
N ARG A 212 -15.43 -19.55 -17.78
CA ARG A 212 -16.83 -19.32 -17.40
C ARG A 212 -17.64 -18.54 -18.45
N SER A 213 -16.96 -17.73 -19.26
CA SER A 213 -17.57 -16.74 -20.13
C SER A 213 -17.72 -17.26 -21.56
N SER A 214 -18.78 -18.03 -21.76
CA SER A 214 -19.58 -17.94 -22.98
C SER A 214 -20.60 -16.77 -22.93
N GLY A 215 -20.57 -15.91 -21.90
CA GLY A 215 -21.41 -14.69 -21.78
C GLY A 215 -20.90 -13.63 -20.78
N ASP A 216 -21.08 -12.36 -21.17
CA ASP A 216 -21.06 -11.01 -20.52
C ASP A 216 -20.24 -10.69 -19.23
N THR A 217 -19.57 -11.64 -18.58
CA THR A 217 -18.98 -11.46 -17.24
C THR A 217 -17.66 -10.66 -17.28
N GLY A 218 -16.90 -10.76 -18.36
CA GLY A 218 -15.58 -10.09 -18.49
C GLY A 218 -15.60 -8.56 -18.68
N ALA A 219 -16.78 -7.96 -18.88
CA ALA A 219 -16.94 -6.51 -18.85
C ALA A 219 -17.01 -5.98 -17.41
N LEU A 220 -17.63 -6.74 -16.50
CA LEU A 220 -17.82 -6.39 -15.10
C LEU A 220 -16.50 -6.40 -14.32
N VAL A 221 -15.65 -7.38 -14.55
CA VAL A 221 -14.36 -7.45 -13.84
C VAL A 221 -13.44 -6.32 -14.28
N ARG A 222 -13.43 -5.96 -15.56
CA ARG A 222 -12.71 -4.77 -16.05
C ARG A 222 -13.20 -3.48 -15.39
N SER A 223 -14.52 -3.27 -15.28
CA SER A 223 -15.06 -2.07 -14.64
C SER A 223 -14.80 -2.05 -13.14
N LEU A 224 -14.83 -3.21 -12.46
CA LEU A 224 -14.52 -3.33 -11.04
C LEU A 224 -13.03 -3.12 -10.75
N VAL A 225 -12.12 -3.70 -11.54
CA VAL A 225 -10.68 -3.54 -11.32
C VAL A 225 -10.27 -2.11 -11.62
N LEU A 226 -10.73 -1.52 -12.72
CA LEU A 226 -10.40 -0.13 -13.07
C LEU A 226 -11.12 0.88 -12.16
N GLY A 227 -12.31 0.53 -11.65
CA GLY A 227 -13.11 1.38 -10.77
C GLY A 227 -12.68 1.34 -9.30
N ASN A 228 -12.01 0.27 -8.85
CA ASN A 228 -11.55 0.12 -7.46
C ASN A 228 -10.07 0.45 -7.24
N LEU A 229 -9.30 0.82 -8.28
CA LEU A 229 -7.94 1.31 -8.07
C LEU A 229 -8.01 2.64 -7.30
N PRO A 230 -7.39 2.73 -6.11
CA PRO A 230 -7.47 3.93 -5.29
C PRO A 230 -6.82 5.12 -6.01
N ASP A 231 -7.55 6.22 -6.11
CA ASP A 231 -7.03 7.51 -6.54
C ASP A 231 -6.10 8.06 -5.43
N GLY A 232 -4.84 7.65 -5.46
CA GLY A 232 -3.78 8.12 -4.58
C GLY A 232 -2.49 8.40 -5.35
N PRO A 233 -1.37 8.74 -4.68
CA PRO A 233 -0.04 8.77 -5.30
C PRO A 233 0.47 7.34 -5.62
N MET A 234 -0.44 6.39 -5.84
CA MET A 234 -0.07 5.15 -6.49
C MET A 234 0.60 5.54 -7.80
N LYS A 235 1.83 5.04 -7.96
CA LYS A 235 2.69 5.38 -9.08
C LYS A 235 1.90 5.21 -10.37
N PRO A 236 1.94 6.19 -11.30
CA PRO A 236 1.42 6.02 -12.64
C PRO A 236 1.86 4.69 -13.24
N SER A 237 3.03 4.16 -12.87
CA SER A 237 3.53 2.86 -13.31
C SER A 237 2.66 1.65 -12.97
N LEU A 238 2.01 1.58 -11.79
CA LEU A 238 1.15 0.43 -11.44
C LEU A 238 -0.17 0.52 -12.19
N ARG A 239 -0.77 1.72 -12.21
CA ARG A 239 -1.96 1.99 -13.01
C ARG A 239 -1.70 1.74 -14.49
N ASN A 240 -0.56 2.21 -15.01
CA ASN A 240 -0.13 1.99 -16.37
C ASN A 240 0.17 0.51 -16.61
N ALA A 241 0.80 -0.22 -15.68
CA ALA A 241 1.01 -1.66 -15.83
C ALA A 241 -0.33 -2.43 -15.93
N VAL A 242 -1.33 -2.05 -15.13
CA VAL A 242 -2.69 -2.62 -15.23
C VAL A 242 -3.34 -2.22 -16.56
N LEU A 243 -3.23 -0.95 -16.97
CA LEU A 243 -3.79 -0.46 -18.25
C LEU A 243 -3.09 -1.06 -19.47
N ASP A 244 -1.77 -1.24 -19.42
CA ASP A 244 -0.92 -1.83 -20.44
C ASP A 244 -1.23 -3.32 -20.54
N TRP A 245 -1.35 -4.04 -19.42
CA TRP A 245 -1.82 -5.44 -19.43
C TRP A 245 -3.23 -5.56 -20.03
N VAL A 246 -4.17 -4.69 -19.64
CA VAL A 246 -5.52 -4.65 -20.23
C VAL A 246 -5.43 -4.37 -21.74
N CYS A 247 -4.44 -3.57 -22.17
CA CYS A 247 -4.26 -3.24 -23.57
C CYS A 247 -3.57 -4.34 -24.39
N ASP A 248 -2.62 -5.06 -23.81
CA ASP A 248 -1.83 -6.10 -24.47
C ASP A 248 -2.61 -7.42 -24.55
N ASN A 249 -3.54 -7.64 -23.62
CA ASN A 249 -4.42 -8.81 -23.61
C ASN A 249 -5.73 -8.58 -24.38
N LYS A 250 -5.82 -7.52 -25.20
CA LYS A 250 -7.00 -7.22 -26.05
C LYS A 250 -7.46 -8.42 -26.87
N ALA A 251 -6.56 -9.29 -27.35
CA ALA A 251 -6.92 -10.47 -28.16
C ALA A 251 -7.68 -11.57 -27.37
N LEU A 252 -7.43 -11.72 -26.07
CA LEU A 252 -8.24 -12.56 -25.16
C LEU A 252 -9.55 -11.86 -24.75
N VAL A 253 -9.68 -10.57 -25.05
CA VAL A 253 -10.65 -9.63 -24.48
C VAL A 253 -11.64 -9.06 -25.53
N ILE A 254 -11.40 -9.27 -26.83
CA ILE A 254 -12.22 -8.77 -27.96
C ILE A 254 -13.62 -9.45 -28.06
N GLY A 255 -13.95 -10.40 -27.18
CA GLY A 255 -15.31 -10.93 -27.05
C GLY A 255 -16.35 -9.97 -26.45
N GLY A 256 -15.94 -8.86 -25.82
CA GLY A 256 -16.88 -7.99 -25.08
C GLY A 256 -16.53 -6.51 -25.12
N GLY A 257 -17.28 -5.78 -25.96
CA GLY A 257 -17.69 -4.36 -25.88
C GLY A 257 -16.78 -3.32 -25.23
N VAL A 258 -16.39 -2.33 -26.03
CA VAL A 258 -15.71 -1.09 -25.65
C VAL A 258 -16.61 -0.20 -24.77
N LEU A 259 -16.07 0.34 -23.67
CA LEU A 259 -16.38 1.68 -23.14
C LEU A 259 -15.30 2.13 -22.15
N VAL A 260 -14.37 2.98 -22.61
CA VAL A 260 -13.44 3.72 -21.75
C VAL A 260 -13.97 5.14 -21.66
N GLY A 261 -14.68 5.44 -20.59
CA GLY A 261 -15.26 6.76 -20.31
C GLY A 261 -15.13 7.10 -18.82
N THR A 262 -14.18 7.98 -18.52
CA THR A 262 -14.15 9.00 -17.44
C THR A 262 -14.92 8.77 -16.13
N LEU A 263 -14.23 8.81 -14.99
CA LEU A 263 -14.64 9.25 -13.62
C LEU A 263 -13.46 8.88 -12.68
N LEU A 264 -12.66 9.72 -12.02
CA LEU A 264 -12.81 10.99 -11.28
C LEU A 264 -13.68 10.89 -10.02
N SER A 265 -12.99 10.70 -8.89
CA SER A 265 -13.36 11.00 -7.49
C SER A 265 -13.97 9.85 -6.69
N VAL A 266 -13.23 9.34 -5.68
CA VAL A 266 -13.57 9.40 -4.24
C VAL A 266 -12.46 8.72 -3.42
N VAL A 267 -11.91 9.45 -2.46
CA VAL A 267 -11.03 8.95 -1.38
C VAL A 267 -11.90 8.39 -0.25
N VAL A 268 -11.45 7.31 0.40
CA VAL A 268 -11.39 7.10 1.88
C VAL A 268 -11.28 5.59 2.16
N ALA A 269 -10.07 5.12 2.46
CA ALA A 269 -9.85 3.92 3.28
C ALA A 269 -8.47 4.05 3.95
N GLY A 270 -8.43 4.75 5.08
CA GLY A 270 -7.19 4.90 5.86
C GLY A 270 -7.27 5.86 7.04
N ALA A 271 -8.16 6.87 7.00
CA ALA A 271 -8.33 7.84 8.08
C ALA A 271 -9.57 7.60 8.98
N ALA A 272 -10.36 6.55 8.74
CA ALA A 272 -11.63 6.34 9.46
C ALA A 272 -11.49 5.69 10.86
N ILE A 273 -10.32 5.18 11.25
CA ILE A 273 -10.14 4.53 12.56
C ILE A 273 -9.61 5.51 13.64
N ALA A 274 -9.06 6.67 13.27
CA ALA A 274 -8.53 7.64 14.24
C ALA A 274 -9.56 8.68 14.73
N ALA A 275 -10.74 8.81 14.10
CA ALA A 275 -11.75 9.81 14.49
C ALA A 275 -12.81 9.29 15.48
N ALA A 276 -12.88 7.98 15.75
CA ALA A 276 -13.93 7.38 16.59
C ALA A 276 -13.56 7.29 18.09
N SER A 277 -12.30 7.47 18.48
CA SER A 277 -11.85 7.34 19.88
C SER A 277 -11.90 8.64 20.70
N SER A 278 -12.15 9.79 20.07
CA SER A 278 -12.14 11.10 20.73
C SER A 278 -13.49 11.57 21.30
N ALA A 279 -14.57 10.81 21.10
CA ALA A 279 -15.94 11.27 21.40
C ALA A 279 -16.61 10.67 22.66
N ARG A 280 -15.87 10.01 23.56
CA ARG A 280 -16.42 9.58 24.86
C ARG A 280 -15.57 10.05 26.04
N ARG A 281 -15.89 11.25 26.55
CA ARG A 281 -15.74 11.58 27.97
C ARG A 281 -17.13 11.86 28.54
N PRO A 282 -17.64 11.08 29.50
CA PRO A 282 -18.78 11.50 30.30
C PRO A 282 -18.35 12.64 31.24
N ARG A 283 -19.25 13.61 31.42
CA ARG A 283 -19.18 14.63 32.47
C ARG A 283 -19.46 14.00 33.83
#